data_AF-A0A540WEN9-F1
#
_entry.id   AF-A0A540WEN9-F1
#
_cell.length_a   1.000
_cell.length_b   1.000
_cell.length_c   1.000
_cell.angle_alpha   90.00
_cell.angle_beta   90.00
_cell.angle_gamma   90.00
#
_symmetry.space_group_name_H-M   'P 1'
#
loop_
_entity.id
_entity.type
_entity.pdbx_description
1 polymer ?
#
loop_
_entity_poly.entity_id
_entity_poly.type
_entity_poly.pdbx_seq_one_letter_code
_entity_poly.pdbx_strand_id
1 'polypeptide(L)'
;MRDAVAAAPAPRRAGRARAEHAGGGDPVGGDTVRGHRVGGRPVSGYLAINTVSRTVRRILAVAYDADLTVGPLVGGEAGIVFSNPTETAQDPSHRLSLWLYRITENEFLKNLPPQIEPDRRIRRGSPLALDLLYLITPFTSSGENDQLLLGKTMQVLHDNASIYVRDPLNDVVDEIRLILCRLPLEEVTRIWEALQEPYRLSVCYLVRSIRIDSTQLDESAPILDITTGLGPLVAAPTTESASAS
;
A
#
# COMPACT_ATOMS: atom_id res chain seq x y z
N MET A 1 -1.55 -28.26 59.99
CA MET A 1 -2.36 -29.49 60.24
C MET A 1 -3.34 -29.64 59.08
N ARG A 2 -3.01 -30.57 58.17
CA ARG A 2 -3.83 -31.28 57.16
C ARG A 2 -4.46 -30.43 56.04
N ASP A 3 -3.89 -30.42 54.83
CA ASP A 3 -3.95 -31.42 53.75
C ASP A 3 -5.36 -31.77 53.26
N ALA A 4 -5.64 -31.45 51.99
CA ALA A 4 -6.53 -32.23 51.13
C ALA A 4 -6.30 -31.89 49.65
N VAL A 5 -5.45 -32.69 49.01
CA VAL A 5 -5.37 -32.90 47.55
C VAL A 5 -6.53 -33.81 47.13
N ALA A 6 -7.24 -33.47 46.05
CA ALA A 6 -8.17 -34.37 45.34
C ALA A 6 -8.21 -33.95 43.85
N ALA A 7 -7.54 -34.65 42.94
CA ALA A 7 -7.93 -35.90 42.27
C ALA A 7 -8.84 -35.66 41.05
N ALA A 8 -8.26 -35.85 39.86
CA ALA A 8 -8.93 -35.86 38.56
C ALA A 8 -9.76 -37.14 38.33
N PRO A 9 -10.69 -37.10 37.36
CA PRO A 9 -10.97 -38.29 36.57
C PRO A 9 -10.98 -38.02 35.05
N ALA A 10 -10.32 -38.91 34.31
CA ALA A 10 -10.59 -39.15 32.89
C ALA A 10 -11.54 -40.35 32.75
N PRO A 11 -12.35 -40.42 31.67
CA PRO A 11 -12.42 -41.71 30.96
C PRO A 11 -12.54 -41.63 29.42
N ARG A 12 -11.73 -42.51 28.80
CA ARG A 12 -12.04 -43.54 27.78
C ARG A 12 -12.50 -43.19 26.34
N ARG A 13 -11.68 -43.72 25.41
CA ARG A 13 -11.87 -44.03 23.98
C ARG A 13 -13.06 -44.96 23.68
N ALA A 14 -13.73 -44.69 22.55
CA ALA A 14 -14.18 -45.61 21.48
C ALA A 14 -14.95 -44.76 20.44
N GLY A 15 -15.01 -45.00 19.12
CA GLY A 15 -14.62 -46.14 18.33
C GLY A 15 -14.53 -45.78 16.84
N ARG A 16 -13.94 -46.72 16.08
CA ARG A 16 -13.85 -46.77 14.62
C ARG A 16 -15.24 -46.88 13.98
N ALA A 17 -15.42 -46.27 12.80
CA ALA A 17 -16.26 -46.79 11.74
C ALA A 17 -15.58 -46.56 10.38
N ARG A 18 -15.56 -47.61 9.58
CA ARG A 18 -14.97 -47.76 8.23
C ARG A 18 -16.04 -48.44 7.36
N ALA A 19 -16.08 -48.11 6.08
CA ALA A 19 -16.72 -48.78 4.91
C ALA A 19 -17.54 -47.73 4.11
N GLU A 20 -17.06 -47.26 2.96
CA GLU A 20 -17.06 -47.91 1.63
C GLU A 20 -18.45 -47.96 0.97
N HIS A 21 -18.63 -47.16 -0.08
CA HIS A 21 -19.45 -47.55 -1.23
C HIS A 21 -18.92 -46.93 -2.53
N ALA A 22 -19.04 -47.74 -3.59
CA ALA A 22 -18.37 -47.65 -4.87
C ALA A 22 -19.33 -47.20 -6.00
N GLY A 23 -18.74 -46.87 -7.15
CA GLY A 23 -19.40 -46.62 -8.44
C GLY A 23 -18.98 -45.26 -8.99
N GLY A 24 -18.23 -45.10 -10.07
CA GLY A 24 -18.16 -45.90 -11.29
C GLY A 24 -18.79 -45.08 -12.42
N GLY A 25 -17.97 -44.41 -13.23
CA GLY A 25 -18.43 -43.67 -14.41
C GLY A 25 -17.45 -42.59 -14.88
N ASP A 26 -16.50 -42.95 -15.74
CA ASP A 26 -15.90 -41.99 -16.67
C ASP A 26 -16.89 -41.69 -17.80
N PRO A 27 -16.95 -40.43 -18.25
CA PRO A 27 -16.84 -40.22 -19.69
C PRO A 27 -15.76 -39.19 -20.06
N VAL A 28 -15.01 -39.63 -21.06
CA VAL A 28 -14.11 -38.91 -21.96
C VAL A 28 -14.74 -37.63 -22.51
N GLY A 29 -13.90 -36.59 -22.65
CA GLY A 29 -14.03 -35.61 -23.72
C GLY A 29 -14.82 -34.35 -23.39
N GLY A 30 -14.14 -33.37 -22.78
CA GLY A 30 -14.61 -32.00 -22.71
C GLY A 30 -13.41 -31.08 -22.63
N ASP A 31 -13.10 -30.45 -23.76
CA ASP A 31 -12.08 -29.41 -23.93
C ASP A 31 -11.99 -28.52 -22.69
N THR A 32 -11.01 -28.83 -21.84
CA THR A 32 -10.59 -27.86 -20.83
C THR A 32 -9.79 -26.85 -21.61
N VAL A 33 -10.48 -25.83 -22.11
CA VAL A 33 -9.89 -24.58 -22.55
C VAL A 33 -9.03 -24.12 -21.37
N ARG A 34 -7.75 -24.51 -21.40
CA ARG A 34 -6.69 -23.91 -20.61
C ARG A 34 -6.72 -22.47 -21.04
N GLY A 35 -7.47 -21.66 -20.28
CA GLY A 35 -7.40 -20.23 -20.36
C GLY A 35 -5.92 -19.89 -20.34
N HIS A 36 -5.43 -19.44 -21.49
CA HIS A 36 -4.13 -18.83 -21.61
C HIS A 36 -4.21 -17.62 -20.70
N ARG A 37 -3.85 -17.78 -19.42
CA ARG A 37 -3.48 -16.66 -18.58
C ARG A 37 -2.23 -16.12 -19.22
N VAL A 38 -2.42 -15.17 -20.13
CA VAL A 38 -1.36 -14.28 -20.62
C VAL A 38 -0.73 -13.75 -19.35
N GLY A 39 0.47 -14.26 -19.06
CA GLY A 39 1.22 -14.00 -17.84
C GLY A 39 1.74 -12.57 -17.86
N GLY A 40 0.83 -11.60 -17.71
CA GLY A 40 1.19 -10.27 -17.30
C GLY A 40 1.85 -10.36 -15.94
N ARG A 41 2.93 -9.59 -15.74
CA ARG A 41 3.52 -9.43 -14.40
C ARG A 41 2.40 -9.04 -13.42
N PRO A 42 2.47 -9.54 -12.17
CA PRO A 42 1.53 -9.13 -11.17
C PRO A 42 1.58 -7.60 -10.98
N VAL A 43 0.40 -7.01 -10.83
CA VAL A 43 0.13 -5.58 -11.00
C VAL A 43 -0.31 -5.00 -9.64
N SER A 44 0.21 -3.87 -9.19
CA SER A 44 -0.27 -3.23 -7.95
C SER A 44 -1.62 -2.55 -8.22
N GLY A 45 -2.69 -3.13 -7.65
CA GLY A 45 -4.07 -2.75 -7.96
C GLY A 45 -4.61 -1.57 -7.16
N TYR A 46 -5.91 -1.29 -7.34
CA TYR A 46 -6.65 -0.24 -6.60
C TYR A 46 -6.65 -0.44 -5.07
N LEU A 47 -6.33 -1.64 -4.60
CA LEU A 47 -6.21 -1.95 -3.17
C LEU A 47 -4.95 -1.38 -2.52
N ALA A 48 -3.98 -0.87 -3.29
CA ALA A 48 -2.68 -0.43 -2.80
C ALA A 48 -2.78 0.48 -1.56
N ILE A 49 -3.63 1.52 -1.61
CA ILE A 49 -3.82 2.46 -0.49
C ILE A 49 -4.37 1.74 0.76
N ASN A 50 -5.38 0.87 0.59
CA ASN A 50 -5.96 0.14 1.71
C ASN A 50 -4.95 -0.84 2.32
N THR A 51 -4.21 -1.57 1.49
CA THR A 51 -3.20 -2.53 1.93
C THR A 51 -2.09 -1.83 2.72
N VAL A 52 -1.65 -0.66 2.27
CA VAL A 52 -0.68 0.18 2.99
C VAL A 52 -1.23 0.61 4.35
N SER A 53 -2.42 1.21 4.40
CA SER A 53 -3.06 1.63 5.67
C SER A 53 -3.19 0.46 6.66
N ARG A 54 -3.66 -0.70 6.20
CA ARG A 54 -3.81 -1.90 7.03
C ARG A 54 -2.47 -2.44 7.50
N THR A 55 -1.43 -2.39 6.66
CA THR A 55 -0.09 -2.86 7.03
C THR A 55 0.51 -1.98 8.12
N VAL A 56 0.43 -0.65 7.98
CA VAL A 56 0.88 0.29 9.01
C VAL A 56 0.13 0.07 10.32
N ARG A 57 -1.20 -0.05 10.27
CA ARG A 57 -2.02 -0.36 11.45
C ARG A 57 -1.60 -1.66 12.13
N ARG A 58 -1.35 -2.71 11.35
CA ARG A 58 -0.99 -4.03 11.87
C ARG A 58 0.37 -4.02 12.55
N ILE A 59 1.37 -3.33 11.98
CA ILE A 59 2.70 -3.22 12.58
C ILE A 59 2.61 -2.49 13.93
N LEU A 60 1.82 -1.41 14.00
CA LEU A 60 1.56 -0.71 15.26
C LEU A 60 0.86 -1.61 16.28
N ALA A 61 -0.21 -2.30 15.88
CA ALA A 61 -0.95 -3.20 16.76
C ALA A 61 -0.07 -4.29 17.36
N VAL A 62 0.73 -4.97 16.52
CA VAL A 62 1.67 -6.01 16.98
C VAL A 62 2.68 -5.45 17.97
N ALA A 63 3.21 -4.25 17.70
CA ALA A 63 4.18 -3.63 18.58
C ALA A 63 3.58 -3.15 19.91
N TYR A 64 2.32 -2.69 19.91
CA TYR A 64 1.62 -2.29 21.14
C TYR A 64 1.23 -3.49 21.99
N ASP A 65 0.75 -4.57 21.37
CA ASP A 65 0.40 -5.81 22.07
C ASP A 65 1.61 -6.44 22.77
N ALA A 66 2.81 -6.26 22.21
CA ALA A 66 4.06 -6.70 22.82
C ALA A 66 4.59 -5.77 23.93
N ASP A 67 4.05 -4.56 24.07
CA ASP A 67 4.52 -3.55 25.02
C ASP A 67 3.61 -3.50 26.26
N LEU A 68 4.19 -3.78 27.43
CA LEU A 68 3.44 -3.83 28.70
C LEU A 68 2.90 -2.47 29.15
N THR A 69 3.44 -1.36 28.64
CA THR A 69 3.00 0.00 29.00
C THR A 69 1.92 0.52 28.06
N VAL A 70 2.08 0.29 26.75
CA VAL A 70 1.18 0.84 25.73
C VAL A 70 0.02 -0.10 25.40
N GLY A 71 0.23 -1.41 25.43
CA GLY A 71 -0.81 -2.40 25.11
C GLY A 71 -2.14 -2.18 25.87
N PRO A 72 -2.11 -2.02 27.21
CA PRO A 72 -3.31 -1.73 28.00
C PRO A 72 -4.00 -0.41 27.65
N LEU A 73 -3.26 0.58 27.14
CA LEU A 73 -3.82 1.88 26.76
C LEU A 73 -4.65 1.78 25.48
N VAL A 74 -4.20 0.99 24.51
CA VAL A 74 -4.80 0.90 23.17
C VAL A 74 -5.93 -0.13 23.12
N GLY A 75 -5.81 -1.24 23.86
CA GLY A 75 -6.83 -2.31 23.83
C GLY A 75 -6.83 -3.14 22.54
N GLY A 76 -5.69 -3.19 21.85
CA GLY A 76 -5.47 -3.99 20.64
C GLY A 76 -5.73 -3.26 19.32
N GLU A 77 -5.71 -4.00 18.20
CA GLU A 77 -5.79 -3.42 16.83
C GLU A 77 -7.07 -2.59 16.59
N ALA A 78 -8.18 -2.91 17.26
CA ALA A 78 -9.45 -2.19 17.12
C ALA A 78 -9.39 -0.75 17.68
N GLY A 79 -8.48 -0.47 18.63
CA GLY A 79 -8.25 0.88 19.14
C GLY A 79 -7.52 1.79 18.15
N ILE A 80 -7.01 1.25 17.03
CA ILE A 80 -6.33 2.00 15.98
C ILE A 80 -7.26 2.14 14.78
N VAL A 81 -7.68 3.37 14.48
CA VAL A 81 -8.71 3.66 13.47
C VAL A 81 -8.22 4.60 12.37
N PHE A 82 -8.92 4.58 11.22
CA PHE A 82 -8.58 5.42 10.06
C PHE A 82 -9.48 6.67 9.93
N SER A 83 -10.47 6.81 10.83
CA SER A 83 -11.36 7.98 10.90
C SER A 83 -10.59 9.25 11.23
N ASN A 84 -11.14 10.41 10.86
CA ASN A 84 -10.56 11.69 11.23
C ASN A 84 -10.55 11.89 12.76
N PRO A 85 -9.74 12.82 13.29
CA PRO A 85 -9.66 13.06 14.73
C PRO A 85 -11.01 13.40 15.40
N THR A 86 -11.89 14.14 14.72
CA THR A 86 -13.21 14.54 15.24
C THR A 86 -14.12 13.34 15.46
N GLU A 87 -14.25 12.46 14.47
CA GLU A 87 -15.03 11.21 14.56
C GLU A 87 -14.40 10.23 15.56
N THR A 88 -13.06 10.16 15.58
CA THR A 88 -12.33 9.28 16.49
C THR A 88 -12.62 9.62 17.94
N ALA A 89 -12.72 10.91 18.27
CA ALA A 89 -13.01 11.38 19.63
C ALA A 89 -14.41 11.00 20.14
N GLN A 90 -15.33 10.60 19.27
CA GLN A 90 -16.71 10.26 19.65
C GLN A 90 -16.84 8.87 20.27
N ASP A 91 -15.87 7.98 20.03
CA ASP A 91 -15.89 6.62 20.56
C ASP A 91 -14.72 6.43 21.56
N PRO A 92 -15.02 6.24 22.86
CA PRO A 92 -14.02 5.99 23.87
C PRO A 92 -13.27 4.66 23.73
N SER A 93 -13.56 3.81 22.75
CA SER A 93 -12.76 2.62 22.43
C SER A 93 -11.63 2.94 21.43
N HIS A 94 -11.74 4.04 20.70
CA HIS A 94 -10.68 4.49 19.80
C HIS A 94 -9.58 5.21 20.57
N ARG A 95 -8.33 4.87 20.27
CA ARG A 95 -7.14 5.27 21.02
C ARG A 95 -6.08 5.92 20.16
N LEU A 96 -6.07 5.63 18.86
CA LEU A 96 -5.15 6.21 17.90
C LEU A 96 -5.84 6.39 16.55
N SER A 97 -5.89 7.62 16.05
CA SER A 97 -6.30 7.94 14.69
C SER A 97 -5.09 7.91 13.76
N LEU A 98 -5.20 7.14 12.66
CA LEU A 98 -4.28 7.11 11.51
C LEU A 98 -5.00 7.71 10.30
N TRP A 99 -5.25 9.02 10.34
CA TRP A 99 -6.09 9.67 9.35
C TRP A 99 -5.30 10.07 8.11
N LEU A 100 -5.68 9.52 6.95
CA LEU A 100 -5.15 9.92 5.64
C LEU A 100 -5.80 11.24 5.21
N TYR A 101 -5.16 12.37 5.53
CA TYR A 101 -5.74 13.69 5.29
C TYR A 101 -5.38 14.27 3.90
N ARG A 102 -4.30 13.79 3.29
CA ARG A 102 -3.85 14.27 1.98
C ARG A 102 -3.19 13.17 1.16
N ILE A 103 -3.48 13.17 -0.14
CA ILE A 103 -2.84 12.34 -1.16
C ILE A 103 -2.24 13.27 -2.20
N THR A 104 -0.99 13.04 -2.57
CA THR A 104 -0.30 13.78 -3.63
C THR A 104 0.32 12.84 -4.63
N GLU A 105 0.43 13.25 -5.89
CA GLU A 105 1.16 12.47 -6.87
C GLU A 105 2.67 12.54 -6.62
N ASN A 106 3.36 11.41 -6.75
CA ASN A 106 4.80 11.34 -6.63
C ASN A 106 5.46 11.64 -7.99
N GLU A 107 5.95 12.86 -8.15
CA GLU A 107 6.53 13.36 -9.41
C GLU A 107 7.77 12.58 -9.87
N PHE A 108 8.52 11.97 -8.95
CA PHE A 108 9.75 11.24 -9.29
C PHE A 108 9.48 9.91 -10.02
N LEU A 109 8.30 9.33 -9.81
CA LEU A 109 7.90 8.06 -10.43
C LEU A 109 7.07 8.27 -11.71
N LYS A 110 6.64 9.50 -12.01
CA LYS A 110 5.90 9.84 -13.25
C LYS A 110 6.71 9.62 -14.52
N ASN A 111 8.03 9.76 -14.44
CA ASN A 111 8.93 9.66 -15.59
C ASN A 111 9.33 8.22 -15.95
N LEU A 112 8.69 7.21 -15.35
CA LEU A 112 8.93 5.84 -15.74
C LEU A 112 8.42 5.60 -17.17
N PRO A 113 9.25 5.06 -18.08
CA PRO A 113 8.80 4.73 -19.42
C PRO A 113 7.66 3.71 -19.36
N PRO A 114 6.72 3.72 -20.32
CA PRO A 114 5.65 2.73 -20.40
C PRO A 114 6.22 1.32 -20.28
N GLN A 115 5.58 0.47 -19.47
CA GLN A 115 6.02 -0.91 -19.34
C GLN A 115 5.70 -1.66 -20.64
N ILE A 116 6.74 -2.15 -21.31
CA ILE A 116 6.62 -3.00 -22.49
C ILE A 116 6.52 -4.44 -22.02
N GLU A 117 5.40 -5.09 -22.30
CA GLU A 117 5.25 -6.52 -21.99
C GLU A 117 6.18 -7.40 -22.84
N PRO A 118 6.48 -8.64 -22.39
CA PRO A 118 7.32 -9.58 -23.13
C PRO A 118 6.84 -9.82 -24.58
N ASP A 119 5.53 -9.72 -24.83
CA ASP A 119 4.92 -9.88 -26.16
C ASP A 119 5.06 -8.62 -27.06
N ARG A 120 5.71 -7.55 -26.59
CA ARG A 120 6.00 -6.27 -27.30
C ARG A 120 4.80 -5.56 -27.95
N ARG A 121 3.58 -6.11 -27.82
CA ARG A 121 2.34 -5.61 -28.43
C ARG A 121 1.48 -4.81 -27.47
N ILE A 122 1.55 -5.13 -26.18
CA ILE A 122 0.80 -4.49 -25.12
C ILE A 122 1.70 -3.47 -24.44
N ARG A 123 1.33 -2.19 -24.55
CA ARG A 123 1.88 -1.11 -23.73
C ARG A 123 0.88 -0.84 -22.60
N ARG A 124 1.31 -1.00 -21.35
CA ARG A 124 0.52 -0.48 -20.21
C ARG A 124 0.83 0.99 -20.00
N GLY A 125 -0.19 1.76 -19.67
CA GLY A 125 -0.02 3.14 -19.22
C GLY A 125 0.93 3.23 -18.02
N SER A 126 1.60 4.39 -17.85
CA SER A 126 2.48 4.62 -16.70
C SER A 126 1.68 4.52 -15.39
N PRO A 127 2.22 3.88 -14.33
CA PRO A 127 1.53 3.75 -13.06
C PRO A 127 1.29 5.12 -12.40
N LEU A 128 0.15 5.25 -11.73
CA LEU A 128 -0.14 6.39 -10.86
C LEU A 128 0.68 6.22 -9.57
N ALA A 129 1.73 7.01 -9.45
CA ALA A 129 2.55 7.02 -8.25
C ALA A 129 2.04 8.04 -7.24
N LEU A 130 1.89 7.62 -5.99
CA LEU A 130 1.27 8.38 -4.92
C LEU A 130 2.19 8.49 -3.71
N ASP A 131 2.06 9.64 -3.04
CA ASP A 131 2.60 9.98 -1.73
C ASP A 131 1.37 10.18 -0.80
N LEU A 132 1.31 9.42 0.29
CA LEU A 132 0.18 9.41 1.24
C LEU A 132 0.59 10.11 2.54
N LEU A 133 -0.14 11.13 2.97
CA LEU A 133 0.16 11.87 4.20
C LEU A 133 -0.87 11.53 5.28
N TYR A 134 -0.39 10.93 6.35
CA TYR A 134 -1.19 10.57 7.53
C TYR A 134 -0.95 11.56 8.65
N LEU A 135 -2.02 12.03 9.27
CA LEU A 135 -1.98 12.74 10.55
C LEU A 135 -2.31 11.74 11.65
N ILE A 136 -1.36 11.49 12.53
CA ILE A 136 -1.48 10.53 13.62
C ILE A 136 -1.80 11.27 14.91
N THR A 137 -2.91 10.91 15.55
CA THR A 137 -3.43 11.61 16.73
C THR A 137 -3.83 10.60 17.82
N PRO A 138 -3.22 10.64 19.02
CA PRO A 138 -3.61 9.80 20.15
C PRO A 138 -4.87 10.32 20.87
N PHE A 139 -5.65 9.39 21.43
CA PHE A 139 -6.88 9.63 22.18
C PHE A 139 -6.94 8.72 23.43
N THR A 140 -6.00 8.91 24.34
CA THR A 140 -5.94 8.15 25.59
C THR A 140 -6.66 8.88 26.74
N SER A 141 -6.56 8.34 27.96
CA SER A 141 -7.19 8.91 29.15
C SER A 141 -6.48 10.14 29.72
N SER A 142 -5.26 10.46 29.28
CA SER A 142 -4.49 11.61 29.78
C SER A 142 -3.46 12.10 28.75
N GLY A 143 -3.06 13.38 28.86
CA GLY A 143 -2.01 13.94 27.99
C GLY A 143 -0.64 13.27 28.15
N GLU A 144 -0.33 12.72 29.32
CA GLU A 144 0.90 11.93 29.54
C GLU A 144 0.85 10.61 28.77
N ASN A 145 -0.29 9.91 28.83
CA ASN A 145 -0.51 8.68 28.07
C ASN A 145 -0.54 8.95 26.56
N ASP A 146 -1.04 10.11 26.12
CA ASP A 146 -0.99 10.53 24.72
C ASP A 146 0.45 10.70 24.23
N GLN A 147 1.30 11.36 25.03
CA GLN A 147 2.73 11.50 24.72
C GLN A 147 3.45 10.15 24.70
N LEU A 148 3.14 9.27 25.66
CA LEU A 148 3.72 7.93 25.72
C LEU A 148 3.34 7.08 24.50
N LEU A 149 2.05 7.03 24.17
CA LEU A 149 1.53 6.32 23.00
C LEU A 149 2.16 6.87 21.72
N LEU A 150 2.23 8.19 21.57
CA LEU A 150 2.81 8.82 20.39
C LEU A 150 4.31 8.55 20.27
N GLY A 151 5.05 8.61 21.38
CA GLY A 151 6.48 8.25 21.41
C GLY A 151 6.70 6.81 20.97
N LYS A 152 5.90 5.86 21.46
CA LYS A 152 5.95 4.47 21.02
C LYS A 152 5.57 4.32 19.55
N THR A 153 4.53 5.03 19.09
CA THR A 153 4.12 5.05 17.68
C THR A 153 5.30 5.46 16.79
N MET A 154 5.95 6.58 17.12
CA MET A 154 7.08 7.11 16.36
C MET A 154 8.28 6.16 16.36
N GLN A 155 8.58 5.53 17.50
CA GLN A 155 9.62 4.49 17.59
C GLN A 155 9.33 3.35 16.61
N VAL A 156 8.11 2.79 16.65
CA VAL A 156 7.74 1.65 15.80
C VAL A 156 7.79 2.02 14.32
N LEU A 157 7.28 3.19 13.93
CA LEU A 157 7.32 3.64 12.53
C LEU A 157 8.75 3.93 12.06
N HIS A 158 9.62 4.41 12.95
CA HIS A 158 11.04 4.63 12.65
C HIS A 158 11.79 3.31 12.47
N ASP A 159 11.56 2.33 13.35
CA ASP A 159 12.18 1.00 13.27
C ASP A 159 11.69 0.22 12.03
N ASN A 160 10.53 0.58 11.49
CA ASN A 160 9.95 0.04 10.27
C ASN A 160 9.92 1.07 9.13
N ALA A 161 10.95 1.92 9.02
CA ALA A 161 10.97 3.00 8.01
C ALA A 161 10.92 2.50 6.55
N SER A 162 11.31 1.25 6.27
CA SER A 162 11.09 0.57 5.00
C SER A 162 10.34 -0.74 5.24
N ILE A 163 9.20 -0.90 4.56
CA ILE A 163 8.33 -2.07 4.71
C ILE A 163 8.01 -2.63 3.33
N TYR A 164 8.08 -3.95 3.22
CA TYR A 164 7.59 -4.68 2.07
C TYR A 164 6.10 -5.01 2.25
N VAL A 165 5.27 -4.43 1.40
CA VAL A 165 3.82 -4.66 1.37
C VAL A 165 3.51 -5.65 0.27
N ARG A 166 2.76 -6.71 0.59
CA ARG A 166 2.30 -7.70 -0.40
C ARG A 166 0.88 -7.36 -0.84
N ASP A 167 0.67 -7.19 -2.15
CA ASP A 167 -0.67 -7.12 -2.74
C ASP A 167 -1.35 -8.50 -2.63
N PRO A 168 -2.48 -8.63 -1.92
CA PRO A 168 -3.19 -9.90 -1.77
C PRO A 168 -3.68 -10.51 -3.09
N LEU A 169 -3.95 -9.68 -4.10
CA LEU A 169 -4.53 -10.12 -5.37
C LEU A 169 -3.46 -10.53 -6.37
N ASN A 170 -2.32 -9.87 -6.32
CA ASN A 170 -1.31 -9.97 -7.37
C ASN A 170 -0.01 -10.59 -6.86
N ASP A 171 0.21 -10.77 -5.56
CA ASP A 171 1.50 -11.27 -5.03
C ASP A 171 2.69 -10.32 -5.33
N VAL A 172 2.40 -9.07 -5.71
CA VAL A 172 3.41 -8.02 -5.86
C VAL A 172 3.91 -7.62 -4.49
N VAL A 173 5.23 -7.52 -4.35
CA VAL A 173 5.86 -6.95 -3.17
C VAL A 173 6.33 -5.55 -3.52
N ASP A 174 5.66 -4.54 -2.97
CA ASP A 174 6.06 -3.13 -3.09
C ASP A 174 6.80 -2.70 -1.82
N GLU A 175 7.94 -2.03 -1.98
CA GLU A 175 8.66 -1.40 -0.87
C GLU A 175 8.09 0.01 -0.64
N ILE A 176 7.46 0.21 0.51
CA ILE A 176 7.02 1.54 0.95
C ILE A 176 8.02 2.13 1.94
N ARG A 177 8.14 3.46 1.94
CA ARG A 177 8.94 4.18 2.93
C ARG A 177 8.08 5.04 3.82
N LEU A 178 8.26 4.90 5.13
CA LEU A 178 7.63 5.74 6.16
C LEU A 178 8.61 6.85 6.56
N ILE A 179 8.19 8.10 6.44
CA ILE A 179 9.03 9.27 6.69
C ILE A 179 8.28 10.21 7.61
N LEU A 180 8.89 10.60 8.73
CA LEU A 180 8.36 11.67 9.57
C LEU A 180 8.35 12.98 8.77
N CYS A 181 7.16 13.54 8.57
CA CYS A 181 6.97 14.78 7.85
C CYS A 181 7.05 15.96 8.82
N ARG A 182 7.87 16.96 8.48
CA ARG A 182 7.89 18.24 9.20
C ARG A 182 6.81 19.13 8.63
N LEU A 183 5.66 19.17 9.29
CA LEU A 183 4.60 20.12 8.99
C LEU A 183 4.83 21.40 9.82
N PRO A 184 4.85 22.60 9.21
CA PRO A 184 4.90 23.83 9.98
C PRO A 184 3.63 23.98 10.84
N LEU A 185 3.74 24.66 11.97
CA LEU A 185 2.64 24.78 12.93
C LEU A 185 1.39 25.36 12.26
N GLU A 186 1.55 26.34 11.38
CA GLU A 186 0.47 27.00 10.65
C GLU A 186 -0.33 26.03 9.76
N GLU A 187 0.32 25.01 9.20
CA GLU A 187 -0.39 24.00 8.41
C GLU A 187 -1.18 23.06 9.32
N VAL A 188 -0.60 22.64 10.45
CA VAL A 188 -1.30 21.77 11.40
C VAL A 188 -2.50 22.52 12.00
N THR A 189 -2.34 23.79 12.39
CA THR A 189 -3.46 24.59 12.94
C THR A 189 -4.57 24.76 11.91
N ARG A 190 -4.26 24.97 10.63
CA ARG A 190 -5.28 25.03 9.56
C ARG A 190 -6.06 23.72 9.41
N ILE A 191 -5.41 22.57 9.58
CA ILE A 191 -6.10 21.27 9.54
C ILE A 191 -7.12 21.20 10.69
N TRP A 192 -6.71 21.58 11.91
CA TRP A 192 -7.61 21.58 13.08
C TRP A 192 -8.72 22.62 12.99
N GLU A 193 -8.43 23.82 12.47
CA GLU A 193 -9.44 24.85 12.17
C GLU A 193 -10.48 24.36 11.15
N ALA A 194 -10.04 23.66 10.10
CA ALA A 194 -10.93 23.08 9.10
C ALA A 194 -11.84 21.98 9.69
N LEU A 195 -11.35 21.26 10.72
CA LEU A 195 -12.15 20.31 11.50
C LEU A 195 -13.07 20.98 12.52
N GLN A 196 -12.92 22.30 12.75
CA GLN A 196 -13.59 23.05 13.82
C GLN A 196 -13.31 22.51 15.23
N GLU A 197 -12.14 21.89 15.41
CA GLU A 197 -11.71 21.29 16.67
C GLU A 197 -10.52 22.08 17.26
N PRO A 198 -10.36 22.11 18.60
CA PRO A 198 -9.16 22.66 19.19
C PRO A 198 -7.94 21.85 18.76
N TYR A 199 -6.80 22.53 18.61
CA TYR A 199 -5.54 21.87 18.32
C TYR A 199 -5.22 20.79 19.35
N ARG A 200 -4.86 19.60 18.86
CA ARG A 200 -4.41 18.47 19.69
C ARG A 200 -3.04 17.98 19.24
N LEU A 201 -2.36 17.31 20.16
CA LEU A 201 -1.09 16.63 19.91
C LEU A 201 -1.22 15.69 18.71
N SER A 202 -0.40 15.87 17.69
CA SER A 202 -0.42 15.06 16.47
C SER A 202 0.94 15.11 15.76
N VAL A 203 1.23 14.09 14.93
CA VAL A 203 2.41 14.03 14.06
C VAL A 203 2.04 13.63 12.65
N CYS A 204 2.75 14.17 11.66
CA CYS A 204 2.52 13.85 10.26
C CYS A 204 3.54 12.81 9.77
N TYR A 205 3.07 11.75 9.11
CA TYR A 205 3.91 10.77 8.42
C TYR A 205 3.58 10.73 6.94
N LEU A 206 4.63 10.78 6.12
CA LEU A 206 4.58 10.60 4.69
C LEU A 206 4.94 9.15 4.34
N VAL A 207 4.05 8.47 3.62
CA VAL A 207 4.30 7.17 3.02
C VAL A 207 4.57 7.36 1.53
N ARG A 208 5.74 6.93 1.07
CA ARG A 208 6.18 7.08 -0.32
C ARG A 208 6.24 5.74 -1.05
N SER A 209 6.30 5.83 -2.38
CA SER A 209 6.47 4.72 -3.32
C SER A 209 5.24 3.84 -3.51
N ILE A 210 4.04 4.38 -3.27
CA ILE A 210 2.78 3.70 -3.61
C ILE A 210 2.56 3.84 -5.12
N ARG A 211 2.20 2.75 -5.80
CA ARG A 211 1.88 2.74 -7.22
C ARG A 211 0.53 2.08 -7.43
N ILE A 212 -0.29 2.65 -8.30
CA ILE A 212 -1.51 2.04 -8.80
C ILE A 212 -1.31 1.91 -10.31
N ASP A 213 -1.22 0.69 -10.79
CA ASP A 213 -1.00 0.44 -12.20
C ASP A 213 -2.25 0.75 -13.03
N SER A 214 -2.01 1.21 -14.26
CA SER A 214 -3.09 1.48 -15.20
C SER A 214 -3.70 0.19 -15.74
N THR A 215 -5.02 0.15 -15.82
CA THR A 215 -5.77 -0.92 -16.51
C THR A 215 -5.86 -0.68 -18.02
N GLN A 216 -5.42 0.48 -18.51
CA GLN A 216 -5.41 0.77 -19.95
C GLN A 216 -4.27 0.01 -20.64
N LEU A 217 -4.65 -0.78 -21.63
CA LEU A 217 -3.75 -1.50 -22.52
C LEU A 217 -3.80 -0.79 -23.88
N ASP A 218 -2.68 -0.18 -24.27
CA ASP A 218 -2.49 0.31 -25.64
C ASP A 218 -1.93 -0.85 -26.47
N GLU A 219 -2.76 -1.41 -27.35
CA GLU A 219 -2.29 -2.27 -28.44
C GLU A 219 -1.72 -1.38 -29.54
N SER A 220 -0.41 -1.13 -29.50
CA SER A 220 0.24 -0.36 -30.55
C SER A 220 0.61 -1.29 -31.70
N ALA A 221 -0.04 -1.13 -32.85
CA ALA A 221 0.33 -1.84 -34.08
C ALA A 221 1.79 -1.48 -34.46
N PRO A 222 2.61 -2.44 -34.93
CA PRO A 222 3.99 -2.15 -35.31
C PRO A 222 4.03 -1.11 -36.43
N ILE A 223 4.94 -0.13 -36.30
CA ILE A 223 5.23 0.83 -37.37
C ILE A 223 5.83 0.03 -38.53
N LEU A 224 5.04 -0.17 -39.59
CA LEU A 224 5.42 -1.01 -40.72
C LEU A 224 6.30 -0.29 -41.75
N ASP A 225 6.32 1.05 -41.72
CA ASP A 225 7.09 1.85 -42.68
C ASP A 225 7.58 3.16 -42.06
N ILE A 226 8.85 3.49 -42.35
CA ILE A 226 9.46 4.79 -42.05
C ILE A 226 9.91 5.36 -43.38
N THR A 227 9.07 6.18 -44.00
CA THR A 227 9.45 6.94 -45.19
C THR A 227 10.21 8.19 -44.76
N THR A 228 11.53 8.10 -44.68
CA THR A 228 12.42 9.27 -44.54
C THR A 228 12.47 9.99 -45.89
N GLY A 229 11.65 11.02 -46.04
CA GLY A 229 11.74 11.94 -47.18
C GLY A 229 12.97 12.84 -47.04
N LEU A 230 14.15 12.38 -47.47
CA LEU A 230 15.25 13.29 -47.79
C LEU A 230 14.96 13.92 -49.16
N GLY A 231 14.37 15.11 -49.16
CA GLY A 231 14.37 15.96 -50.34
C GLY A 231 15.83 16.27 -50.73
N PRO A 232 16.20 16.24 -52.02
CA PRO A 232 17.56 16.54 -52.42
C PRO A 232 17.90 17.98 -52.05
N LEU A 233 19.00 18.16 -51.32
CA LEU A 233 19.60 19.46 -51.10
C LEU A 233 20.05 19.99 -52.47
N VAL A 234 19.30 20.94 -53.02
CA VAL A 234 19.67 21.63 -54.26
C VAL A 234 21.01 22.34 -53.99
N ALA A 235 22.09 21.79 -54.52
CA ALA A 235 23.38 22.45 -54.54
C ALA A 235 23.28 23.70 -55.43
N ALA A 236 23.53 24.87 -54.85
CA ALA A 236 23.60 26.12 -55.60
C ALA A 236 24.74 26.04 -56.64
N PRO A 237 24.53 26.46 -57.90
CA PRO A 237 25.60 26.47 -58.88
C PRO A 237 26.63 27.56 -58.53
N THR A 238 27.88 27.13 -58.41
CA THR A 238 29.08 27.95 -58.35
C THR A 238 29.22 28.69 -59.69
N THR A 239 29.09 30.02 -59.69
CA THR A 239 29.54 30.82 -60.83
C THR A 239 30.88 31.45 -60.47
N GLU A 240 31.94 30.70 -60.78
CA GLU A 240 33.29 31.22 -60.93
C GLU A 240 33.47 31.61 -62.40
N SER A 241 33.63 32.91 -62.67
CA SER A 241 34.21 33.39 -63.93
C SER A 241 35.22 34.48 -63.59
N ALA A 242 36.49 34.11 -63.73
CA ALA A 242 37.66 34.93 -63.53
C ALA A 242 37.86 35.97 -64.65
N SER A 243 38.36 37.14 -64.23
CA SER A 243 39.27 38.11 -64.84
C SER A 243 39.54 38.12 -66.36
N ALA A 244 39.53 39.31 -66.98
CA ALA A 244 40.72 40.12 -67.24
C ALA A 244 40.49 41.14 -68.39
N SER A 245 40.82 42.42 -68.12
CA SER A 245 41.62 43.36 -68.93
C SER A 245 41.25 44.82 -68.65
#